data_AF-A0A8J3YNU1-F1
#
_entry.id   AF-A0A8J3YNU1-F1
#
_cell.length_a   1.000
_cell.length_b   1.000
_cell.length_c   1.000
_cell.angle_alpha   90.00
_cell.angle_beta   90.00
_cell.angle_gamma   90.00
#
_symmetry.space_group_name_H-M   'P 1'
#
loop_
_entity.id
_entity.type
_entity.pdbx_description
1 polymer ?
#
loop_
_entity_poly.entity_id
_entity_poly.type
_entity_poly.pdbx_seq_one_letter_code
_entity_poly.pdbx_strand_id
1 'polypeptide(L)'
;MVTSPEESLNAALDAAGHPWQAAENPITQLSEAERRRRLGVPLPDEAERAAIATRHERVLAFHARPRPAAAVAPAAFDARDVAGGNYVTDVRDQGSCGSCVAFGSVSVLETTAAFTRRQPALELNLSEAHLFYAHGKSVGVTCDTGWLPRPALRMAHDIGITYEDYFPYTPGNSGGATLNGDWPNRLARASDVVDLTGKPDRIKEHISTYGAVTACFVVFADFFPYRSGVYRHVTGGEEGGHCVSLVGYDDAQGCWIAKNSWGSGWGDGGFVRIGYGQCEIESWQVVGVTGVRLRAWTGTARVLGLWSDGAERNAWTYLENYGWHRLAGTSDQVQSTMLTQMTAAKVAGRQVNAFTDNGVVDTVYVY
;
A
#
# COMPACT_ATOMS: atom_id res chain seq x y z
N MET A 1 27.36 -31.54 -13.14
CA MET A 1 26.82 -30.34 -12.48
C MET A 1 25.39 -30.69 -12.10
N VAL A 2 25.01 -30.50 -10.84
CA VAL A 2 23.62 -30.69 -10.39
C VAL A 2 22.89 -29.40 -10.78
N THR A 3 21.85 -29.50 -11.60
CA THR A 3 21.01 -28.36 -11.98
C THR A 3 20.30 -27.82 -10.74
N SER A 4 20.25 -26.50 -10.57
CA SER A 4 19.54 -25.91 -9.43
C SER A 4 18.02 -26.16 -9.56
N PRO A 5 17.25 -26.10 -8.45
CA PRO A 5 15.80 -26.13 -8.51
C PRO A 5 15.20 -25.06 -9.44
N GLU A 6 15.76 -23.86 -9.43
CA GLU A 6 15.32 -22.73 -10.26
C GLU A 6 15.68 -22.92 -11.74
N GLU A 7 16.85 -23.48 -12.06
CA GLU A 7 17.20 -23.86 -13.43
C GLU A 7 16.22 -24.90 -13.98
N SER A 8 15.86 -25.88 -13.15
CA SER A 8 14.89 -26.92 -13.51
C SER A 8 13.49 -26.34 -13.71
N LEU A 9 13.08 -25.38 -12.85
CA LEU A 9 11.82 -24.66 -12.99
C LEU A 9 11.80 -23.79 -14.24
N ASN A 10 12.87 -23.03 -14.53
CA ASN A 10 12.96 -22.21 -15.75
C ASN A 10 12.83 -23.06 -17.01
N ALA A 11 13.46 -24.24 -17.07
CA ALA A 11 13.30 -25.16 -18.20
C ALA A 11 11.84 -25.63 -18.37
N ALA A 12 11.12 -25.87 -17.26
CA ALA A 12 9.70 -26.22 -17.29
C ALA A 12 8.82 -25.03 -17.74
N LEU A 13 9.15 -23.80 -17.32
CA LEU A 13 8.47 -22.58 -17.73
C LEU A 13 8.64 -22.32 -19.23
N ASP A 14 9.86 -22.45 -19.74
CA ASP A 14 10.18 -22.31 -21.17
C ASP A 14 9.42 -23.36 -22.00
N ALA A 15 9.41 -24.62 -21.55
CA ALA A 15 8.68 -25.69 -22.23
C ALA A 15 7.15 -25.46 -22.26
N ALA A 16 6.61 -24.82 -21.22
CA ALA A 16 5.20 -24.47 -21.12
C ALA A 16 4.85 -23.14 -21.82
N GLY A 17 5.83 -22.42 -22.37
CA GLY A 17 5.63 -21.09 -22.97
C GLY A 17 5.21 -20.02 -21.96
N HIS A 18 5.58 -20.19 -20.68
CA HIS A 18 5.27 -19.22 -19.63
C HIS A 18 6.40 -18.19 -19.52
N PRO A 19 6.09 -16.88 -19.62
CA PRO A 19 7.10 -15.84 -19.83
C PRO A 19 7.69 -15.27 -18.53
N TRP A 20 7.71 -16.04 -17.42
CA TRP A 20 8.28 -15.57 -16.15
C TRP A 20 9.54 -16.36 -15.77
N GLN A 21 10.39 -15.74 -14.97
CA GLN A 21 11.69 -16.29 -14.60
C GLN A 21 11.77 -16.53 -13.09
N ALA A 22 12.31 -17.68 -12.73
CA ALA A 22 12.69 -18.05 -11.39
C ALA A 22 14.19 -17.80 -11.16
N ALA A 23 14.57 -17.41 -9.95
CA ALA A 23 15.96 -17.31 -9.53
C ALA A 23 16.10 -17.44 -8.01
N GLU A 24 17.31 -17.84 -7.60
CA GLU A 24 17.73 -17.81 -6.21
C GLU A 24 17.66 -16.37 -5.67
N ASN A 25 17.10 -16.22 -4.46
CA ASN A 25 16.93 -14.94 -3.80
C ASN A 25 16.88 -15.13 -2.26
N PRO A 26 16.85 -14.07 -1.44
CA PRO A 26 16.85 -14.22 0.01
C PRO A 26 15.74 -15.11 0.58
N ILE A 27 14.59 -15.22 -0.10
CA ILE A 27 13.45 -16.04 0.33
C ILE A 27 13.65 -17.53 -0.02
N THR A 28 14.32 -17.85 -1.12
CA THR A 28 14.61 -19.26 -1.47
C THR A 28 15.61 -19.90 -0.51
N GLN A 29 16.48 -19.08 0.12
CA GLN A 29 17.43 -19.51 1.15
C GLN A 29 16.81 -19.85 2.50
N LEU A 30 15.58 -19.43 2.74
CA LEU A 30 14.88 -19.70 3.99
C LEU A 30 14.43 -21.16 4.06
N SER A 31 14.32 -21.71 5.28
CA SER A 31 13.61 -22.98 5.48
C SER A 31 12.13 -22.87 5.11
N GLU A 32 11.48 -23.99 4.84
CA GLU A 32 10.04 -24.03 4.56
C GLU A 32 9.20 -23.40 5.68
N ALA A 33 9.56 -23.65 6.94
CA ALA A 33 8.88 -23.06 8.08
C ALA A 33 9.03 -21.53 8.13
N GLU A 34 10.22 -21.00 7.81
CA GLU A 34 10.47 -19.56 7.78
C GLU A 34 9.75 -18.86 6.62
N ARG A 35 9.63 -19.54 5.47
CA ARG A 35 8.79 -19.08 4.36
C ARG A 35 7.32 -19.03 4.75
N ARG A 36 6.80 -20.10 5.35
CA ARG A 36 5.39 -20.16 5.81
C ARG A 36 5.05 -19.13 6.87
N ARG A 37 5.98 -18.76 7.75
CA ARG A 37 5.79 -17.65 8.71
C ARG A 37 5.51 -16.30 8.05
N ARG A 38 5.82 -16.12 6.76
CA ARG A 38 5.50 -14.88 6.02
C ARG A 38 4.07 -14.87 5.47
N LEU A 39 3.40 -16.01 5.46
CA LEU A 39 2.07 -16.20 4.88
C LEU A 39 1.02 -15.92 5.95
N GLY A 40 0.73 -14.63 6.12
CA GLY A 40 -0.07 -14.08 7.21
C GLY A 40 -1.54 -13.85 6.90
N VAL A 41 -2.12 -14.56 5.91
CA VAL A 41 -3.55 -14.54 5.65
C VAL A 41 -4.13 -15.90 6.06
N PRO A 42 -5.05 -15.94 7.04
CA PRO A 42 -5.73 -17.19 7.43
C PRO A 42 -6.37 -17.84 6.22
N LEU A 43 -6.09 -19.12 5.98
CA LEU A 43 -6.67 -19.84 4.86
C LEU A 43 -8.20 -19.94 5.01
N PRO A 44 -8.95 -19.89 3.90
CA PRO A 44 -10.40 -19.92 3.91
C PRO A 44 -10.91 -21.32 4.30
N ASP A 45 -12.02 -21.37 5.04
CA ASP A 45 -12.74 -22.62 5.31
C ASP A 45 -13.41 -23.16 4.03
N GLU A 46 -14.05 -24.32 4.13
CA GLU A 46 -14.68 -24.98 2.97
C GLU A 46 -15.79 -24.13 2.32
N ALA A 47 -16.60 -23.45 3.13
CA ALA A 47 -17.69 -22.62 2.63
C ALA A 47 -17.14 -21.36 1.94
N GLU A 48 -16.11 -20.74 2.51
CA GLU A 48 -15.42 -19.61 1.89
C GLU A 48 -14.70 -20.03 0.60
N ARG A 49 -14.04 -21.20 0.57
CA ARG A 49 -13.42 -21.76 -0.64
C ARG A 49 -14.43 -21.95 -1.78
N ALA A 50 -15.62 -22.49 -1.48
CA ALA A 50 -16.67 -22.63 -2.47
C ALA A 50 -17.15 -21.26 -3.02
N ALA A 51 -17.28 -20.27 -2.15
CA ALA A 51 -17.66 -18.91 -2.55
C ALA A 51 -16.56 -18.22 -3.40
N ILE A 52 -15.28 -18.43 -3.05
CA ILE A 52 -14.13 -17.96 -3.81
C ILE A 52 -14.13 -18.60 -5.20
N ALA A 53 -14.27 -19.93 -5.29
CA ALA A 53 -14.31 -20.64 -6.57
C ALA A 53 -15.42 -20.13 -7.50
N THR A 54 -16.63 -19.94 -6.97
CA THR A 54 -17.76 -19.38 -7.73
C THR A 54 -17.44 -17.96 -8.24
N ARG A 55 -16.73 -17.15 -7.44
CA ARG A 55 -16.30 -15.81 -7.83
C ARG A 55 -15.16 -15.86 -8.86
N HIS A 56 -14.25 -16.80 -8.71
CA HIS A 56 -13.13 -17.03 -9.61
C HIS A 56 -13.60 -17.33 -11.03
N GLU A 57 -14.61 -18.20 -11.20
CA GLU A 57 -15.19 -18.48 -12.51
C GLU A 57 -15.71 -17.21 -13.20
N ARG A 58 -16.35 -16.30 -12.45
CA ARG A 58 -16.81 -15.01 -12.99
C ARG A 58 -15.65 -14.10 -13.37
N VAL A 59 -14.56 -14.11 -12.60
CA VAL A 59 -13.33 -13.35 -12.89
C VAL A 59 -12.68 -13.87 -14.17
N LEU A 60 -12.52 -15.18 -14.33
CA LEU A 60 -12.00 -15.78 -15.56
C LEU A 60 -12.88 -15.44 -16.76
N ALA A 61 -14.20 -15.55 -16.61
CA ALA A 61 -15.15 -15.19 -17.66
C ALA A 61 -15.11 -13.70 -18.02
N PHE A 62 -14.73 -12.82 -17.10
CA PHE A 62 -14.51 -11.40 -17.37
C PHE A 62 -13.26 -11.20 -18.24
N HIS A 63 -12.12 -11.78 -17.86
CA HIS A 63 -10.85 -11.60 -18.58
C HIS A 63 -10.79 -12.31 -19.93
N ALA A 64 -11.62 -13.34 -20.14
CA ALA A 64 -11.78 -13.99 -21.44
C ALA A 64 -12.50 -13.11 -22.48
N ARG A 65 -13.16 -12.03 -22.04
CA ARG A 65 -13.91 -11.13 -22.94
C ARG A 65 -13.01 -9.99 -23.43
N PRO A 66 -13.22 -9.50 -24.67
CA PRO A 66 -12.57 -8.28 -25.11
C PRO A 66 -12.92 -7.10 -24.20
N ARG A 67 -11.93 -6.26 -23.93
CA ARG A 67 -12.13 -5.02 -23.17
C ARG A 67 -13.21 -4.16 -23.86
N PRO A 68 -14.25 -3.71 -23.13
CA PRO A 68 -15.26 -2.83 -23.71
C PRO A 68 -14.66 -1.49 -24.15
N ALA A 69 -15.08 -0.97 -25.31
CA ALA A 69 -14.66 0.35 -25.79
C ALA A 69 -15.06 1.50 -24.82
N ALA A 70 -16.12 1.30 -24.03
CA ALA A 70 -16.61 2.26 -23.04
C ALA A 70 -16.03 2.04 -21.61
N ALA A 71 -14.97 1.25 -21.46
CA ALA A 71 -14.33 1.03 -20.16
C ALA A 71 -13.77 2.36 -19.60
N VAL A 72 -14.13 2.67 -18.33
CA VAL A 72 -13.78 3.93 -17.66
C VAL A 72 -12.29 4.03 -17.31
N ALA A 73 -11.73 2.95 -16.76
CA ALA A 73 -10.32 2.88 -16.40
C ALA A 73 -9.44 2.97 -17.67
N PRO A 74 -8.13 3.28 -17.58
CA PRO A 74 -7.20 3.12 -18.70
C PRO A 74 -6.87 1.65 -19.00
N ALA A 75 -6.20 1.37 -20.14
CA ALA A 75 -5.78 0.01 -20.54
C ALA A 75 -4.61 -0.53 -19.71
N ALA A 76 -3.73 0.37 -19.27
CA ALA A 76 -2.67 0.08 -18.33
C ALA A 76 -2.54 1.26 -17.38
N PHE A 77 -2.08 0.99 -16.17
CA PHE A 77 -1.83 1.98 -15.15
C PHE A 77 -0.76 1.47 -14.20
N ASP A 78 0.19 2.33 -13.83
CA ASP A 78 1.21 2.03 -12.84
C ASP A 78 1.37 3.23 -11.91
N ALA A 79 0.98 3.11 -10.64
CA ALA A 79 1.11 4.19 -9.68
C ALA A 79 2.58 4.60 -9.43
N ARG A 80 3.55 3.80 -9.89
CA ARG A 80 4.98 4.11 -9.80
C ARG A 80 5.46 5.09 -10.88
N ASP A 81 4.69 5.24 -11.95
CA ASP A 81 4.99 6.17 -13.04
C ASP A 81 3.69 6.71 -13.64
N VAL A 82 3.12 7.73 -12.98
CA VAL A 82 2.00 8.49 -13.52
C VAL A 82 2.51 9.88 -13.89
N ALA A 83 2.69 10.09 -15.19
CA ALA A 83 3.25 11.33 -15.74
C ALA A 83 4.62 11.70 -15.14
N GLY A 84 5.49 10.71 -14.90
CA GLY A 84 6.82 10.89 -14.30
C GLY A 84 6.83 10.98 -12.78
N GLY A 85 5.67 10.84 -12.11
CA GLY A 85 5.55 10.81 -10.66
C GLY A 85 5.39 9.38 -10.12
N ASN A 86 6.18 9.03 -9.10
CA ASN A 86 5.99 7.81 -8.32
C ASN A 86 5.16 8.09 -7.07
N TYR A 87 4.04 7.38 -6.90
CA TYR A 87 3.13 7.51 -5.75
C TYR A 87 3.23 6.35 -4.77
N VAL A 88 4.14 5.41 -5.00
CA VAL A 88 4.32 4.20 -4.20
C VAL A 88 5.62 4.33 -3.40
N THR A 89 5.52 4.17 -2.09
CA THR A 89 6.65 4.18 -1.15
C THR A 89 7.60 3.00 -1.39
N ASP A 90 8.80 3.06 -0.79
CA ASP A 90 9.80 2.00 -0.89
C ASP A 90 9.30 0.63 -0.41
N VAL A 91 9.86 -0.44 -0.98
CA VAL A 91 9.56 -1.82 -0.56
C VAL A 91 10.15 -2.08 0.83
N ARG A 92 9.35 -2.73 1.68
CA ARG A 92 9.67 -3.06 3.07
C ARG A 92 9.77 -4.58 3.24
N ASP A 93 10.25 -5.04 4.39
CA ASP A 93 10.36 -6.47 4.73
C ASP A 93 9.63 -6.76 6.05
N GLN A 94 8.64 -7.64 5.99
CA GLN A 94 7.88 -8.10 7.15
C GLN A 94 8.67 -9.06 8.06
N GLY A 95 9.82 -9.56 7.59
CA GLY A 95 10.63 -10.52 8.32
C GLY A 95 9.87 -11.81 8.65
N SER A 96 10.21 -12.43 9.77
CA SER A 96 9.68 -13.74 10.20
C SER A 96 8.31 -13.69 10.88
N CYS A 97 7.42 -12.79 10.46
CA CYS A 97 6.09 -12.59 11.04
C CYS A 97 5.01 -12.59 9.96
N GLY A 98 3.87 -13.25 10.21
CA GLY A 98 2.70 -13.29 9.33
C GLY A 98 1.93 -11.97 9.32
N SER A 99 2.60 -10.87 9.02
CA SER A 99 2.07 -9.50 9.10
C SER A 99 1.88 -8.85 7.73
N CYS A 100 1.98 -9.62 6.64
CA CYS A 100 1.78 -9.17 5.25
C CYS A 100 0.55 -8.28 5.05
N VAL A 101 -0.56 -8.55 5.76
CA VAL A 101 -1.78 -7.76 5.70
C VAL A 101 -1.58 -6.33 6.19
N ALA A 102 -0.77 -6.12 7.24
CA ALA A 102 -0.45 -4.78 7.70
C ALA A 102 0.40 -4.03 6.67
N PHE A 103 1.40 -4.68 6.07
CA PHE A 103 2.22 -4.09 5.00
C PHE A 103 1.41 -3.75 3.74
N GLY A 104 0.55 -4.68 3.29
CA GLY A 104 -0.36 -4.42 2.17
C GLY A 104 -1.31 -3.26 2.47
N SER A 105 -1.91 -3.24 3.67
CA SER A 105 -2.85 -2.18 4.08
C SER A 105 -2.18 -0.82 4.22
N VAL A 106 -0.97 -0.77 4.79
CA VAL A 106 -0.18 0.46 4.92
C VAL A 106 0.24 1.00 3.55
N SER A 107 0.74 0.13 2.65
CA SER A 107 1.04 0.51 1.27
C SER A 107 -0.18 1.10 0.54
N VAL A 108 -1.38 0.56 0.79
CA VAL A 108 -2.63 1.11 0.27
C VAL A 108 -2.92 2.51 0.81
N LEU A 109 -2.78 2.72 2.12
CA LEU A 109 -2.98 4.04 2.72
C LEU A 109 -1.99 5.07 2.16
N GLU A 110 -0.70 4.71 2.09
CA GLU A 110 0.36 5.58 1.58
C GLU A 110 0.14 5.94 0.11
N THR A 111 -0.08 4.93 -0.73
CA THR A 111 -0.30 5.15 -2.17
C THR A 111 -1.56 5.99 -2.41
N THR A 112 -2.66 5.70 -1.69
CA THR A 112 -3.90 6.48 -1.81
C THR A 112 -3.68 7.93 -1.35
N ALA A 113 -2.99 8.13 -0.23
CA ALA A 113 -2.74 9.45 0.31
C ALA A 113 -1.95 10.33 -0.66
N ALA A 114 -0.87 9.79 -1.23
CA ALA A 114 -0.04 10.49 -2.22
C ALA A 114 -0.79 10.71 -3.54
N PHE A 115 -1.48 9.69 -4.05
CA PHE A 115 -2.13 9.73 -5.36
C PHE A 115 -3.33 10.68 -5.41
N THR A 116 -4.22 10.62 -4.41
CA THR A 116 -5.40 11.51 -4.33
C THR A 116 -5.01 12.99 -4.15
N ARG A 117 -3.84 13.27 -3.58
CA ARG A 117 -3.28 14.62 -3.42
C ARG A 117 -2.47 15.11 -4.62
N ARG A 118 -2.19 14.24 -5.59
CA ARG A 118 -1.26 14.50 -6.70
C ARG A 118 0.14 14.90 -6.21
N GLN A 119 0.61 14.28 -5.11
CA GLN A 119 1.92 14.55 -4.50
C GLN A 119 2.79 13.29 -4.53
N PRO A 120 3.54 13.04 -5.62
CA PRO A 120 4.43 11.88 -5.71
C PRO A 120 5.63 11.97 -4.74
N ALA A 121 6.02 13.19 -4.32
CA ALA A 121 7.07 13.42 -3.33
C ALA A 121 6.56 13.47 -1.87
N LEU A 122 5.32 13.00 -1.63
CA LEU A 122 4.78 13.00 -0.27
C LEU A 122 5.49 11.93 0.56
N GLU A 123 6.35 12.37 1.47
CA GLU A 123 7.09 11.48 2.38
C GLU A 123 6.13 10.86 3.40
N LEU A 124 5.70 9.62 3.13
CA LEU A 124 4.93 8.79 4.05
C LEU A 124 5.75 7.58 4.45
N ASN A 125 5.71 7.28 5.74
CA ASN A 125 6.29 6.08 6.33
C ASN A 125 5.40 5.70 7.52
N LEU A 126 4.26 5.09 7.20
CA LEU A 126 3.25 4.71 8.19
C LEU A 126 3.68 3.43 8.92
N SER A 127 3.29 3.29 10.18
CA SER A 127 3.71 2.19 11.03
C SER A 127 2.87 0.93 10.79
N GLU A 128 3.47 -0.08 10.15
CA GLU A 128 2.89 -1.42 10.11
C GLU A 128 2.78 -2.02 11.52
N ALA A 129 3.69 -1.65 12.43
CA ALA A 129 3.69 -2.10 13.83
C ALA A 129 2.45 -1.63 14.60
N HIS A 130 2.03 -0.37 14.42
CA HIS A 130 0.82 0.12 15.08
C HIS A 130 -0.42 -0.60 14.57
N LEU A 131 -0.51 -0.81 13.26
CA LEU A 131 -1.63 -1.54 12.69
C LEU A 131 -1.65 -3.00 13.19
N PHE A 132 -0.51 -3.69 13.21
CA PHE A 132 -0.47 -5.12 13.53
C PHE A 132 -0.37 -5.40 15.05
N TYR A 133 0.64 -4.83 15.72
CA TYR A 133 0.96 -5.13 17.12
C TYR A 133 0.13 -4.35 18.15
N ALA A 134 -0.59 -3.29 17.75
CA ALA A 134 -1.59 -2.64 18.59
C ALA A 134 -3.02 -3.01 18.14
N HIS A 135 -3.44 -2.59 16.94
CA HIS A 135 -4.83 -2.82 16.51
C HIS A 135 -5.12 -4.30 16.26
N GLY A 136 -4.28 -5.00 15.50
CA GLY A 136 -4.42 -6.44 15.29
C GLY A 136 -4.39 -7.23 16.60
N LYS A 137 -3.40 -6.95 17.46
CA LYS A 137 -3.28 -7.61 18.78
C LYS A 137 -4.54 -7.44 19.63
N SER A 138 -5.20 -6.28 19.57
CA SER A 138 -6.45 -6.02 20.32
C SER A 138 -7.61 -6.95 19.92
N VAL A 139 -7.54 -7.56 18.73
CA VAL A 139 -8.52 -8.52 18.22
C VAL A 139 -7.93 -9.93 18.05
N GLY A 140 -6.83 -10.24 18.73
CA GLY A 140 -6.24 -11.59 18.79
C GLY A 140 -5.34 -11.97 17.61
N VAL A 141 -4.95 -11.02 16.75
CA VAL A 141 -3.99 -11.26 15.67
C VAL A 141 -2.59 -11.46 16.25
N THR A 142 -1.88 -12.47 15.75
CA THR A 142 -0.48 -12.75 16.06
C THR A 142 0.30 -13.01 14.77
N CYS A 143 1.63 -13.12 14.87
CA CYS A 143 2.47 -13.51 13.72
C CYS A 143 2.15 -14.90 13.17
N ASP A 144 1.50 -15.77 13.95
CA ASP A 144 1.16 -17.15 13.54
C ASP A 144 -0.29 -17.26 13.03
N THR A 145 -1.19 -16.40 13.49
CA THR A 145 -2.59 -16.41 13.02
C THR A 145 -2.82 -15.51 11.81
N GLY A 146 -2.05 -14.43 11.67
CA GLY A 146 -2.23 -13.48 10.58
C GLY A 146 -3.51 -12.66 10.70
N TRP A 147 -3.92 -11.99 9.61
CA TRP A 147 -5.09 -11.12 9.63
C TRP A 147 -5.83 -11.10 8.28
N LEU A 148 -6.88 -10.30 8.18
CA LEU A 148 -7.61 -10.04 6.93
C LEU A 148 -7.60 -8.54 6.63
N PRO A 149 -7.51 -8.12 5.35
CA PRO A 149 -7.33 -6.71 5.00
C PRO A 149 -8.53 -5.85 5.35
N ARG A 150 -9.76 -6.37 5.24
CA ARG A 150 -10.97 -5.59 5.53
C ARG A 150 -11.05 -5.14 7.01
N PRO A 151 -10.88 -6.00 8.03
CA PRO A 151 -10.82 -5.54 9.42
C PRO A 151 -9.59 -4.64 9.70
N ALA A 152 -8.44 -4.89 9.06
CA ALA A 152 -7.26 -4.04 9.22
C ALA A 152 -7.51 -2.60 8.73
N LEU A 153 -8.03 -2.44 7.51
CA LEU A 153 -8.37 -1.13 6.96
C LEU A 153 -9.51 -0.46 7.72
N ARG A 154 -10.44 -1.21 8.33
CA ARG A 154 -11.44 -0.65 9.25
C ARG A 154 -10.82 -0.06 10.50
N MET A 155 -9.81 -0.69 11.10
CA MET A 155 -9.08 -0.09 12.23
C MET A 155 -8.40 1.23 11.81
N ALA A 156 -7.80 1.26 10.62
CA ALA A 156 -7.22 2.48 10.05
C ALA A 156 -8.27 3.57 9.72
N HIS A 157 -9.52 3.19 9.47
CA HIS A 157 -10.64 4.12 9.28
C HIS A 157 -11.18 4.64 10.63
N ASP A 158 -11.49 3.74 11.56
CA ASP A 158 -12.20 4.03 12.81
C ASP A 158 -11.28 4.68 13.86
N ILE A 159 -10.00 4.33 13.86
CA ILE A 159 -9.01 4.79 14.84
C ILE A 159 -7.85 5.54 14.16
N GLY A 160 -7.39 5.02 13.02
CA GLY A 160 -6.20 5.51 12.32
C GLY A 160 -4.93 4.81 12.77
N ILE A 161 -3.86 5.01 12.01
CA ILE A 161 -2.52 4.46 12.27
C ILE A 161 -1.48 5.57 12.35
N THR A 162 -0.40 5.34 13.10
CA THR A 162 0.66 6.35 13.26
C THR A 162 1.78 6.09 12.26
N TYR A 163 2.87 6.83 12.41
CA TYR A 163 4.05 6.76 11.56
C TYR A 163 5.12 5.88 12.19
N GLU A 164 6.01 5.37 11.36
CA GLU A 164 7.07 4.44 11.75
C GLU A 164 7.98 5.01 12.85
N ASP A 165 8.20 6.32 12.87
CA ASP A 165 8.97 7.01 13.91
C ASP A 165 8.28 7.00 15.30
N TYR A 166 6.97 6.80 15.36
CA TYR A 166 6.20 6.73 16.60
C TYR A 166 5.97 5.29 17.07
N PHE A 167 6.07 4.31 16.17
CA PHE A 167 6.11 2.90 16.52
C PHE A 167 6.85 2.08 15.46
N PRO A 168 8.18 1.91 15.60
CA PRO A 168 8.99 1.22 14.60
C PRO A 168 8.62 -0.25 14.44
N TYR A 169 8.71 -0.76 13.21
CA TYR A 169 8.51 -2.17 12.94
C TYR A 169 9.72 -3.03 13.28
N THR A 170 9.50 -4.02 14.14
CA THR A 170 10.45 -5.10 14.42
C THR A 170 9.73 -6.44 14.21
N PRO A 171 10.22 -7.33 13.34
CA PRO A 171 9.60 -8.62 13.12
C PRO A 171 9.42 -9.40 14.41
N GLY A 172 8.20 -9.88 14.65
CA GLY A 172 7.88 -10.69 15.82
C GLY A 172 7.97 -9.96 17.15
N ASN A 173 7.85 -8.61 17.15
CA ASN A 173 8.03 -7.70 18.28
C ASN A 173 7.67 -8.32 19.65
N SER A 174 8.68 -8.96 20.25
CA SER A 174 8.61 -9.73 21.50
C SER A 174 9.35 -9.02 22.64
N GLY A 175 9.85 -7.79 22.43
CA GLY A 175 10.76 -7.17 23.39
C GLY A 175 11.14 -5.68 23.26
N GLY A 176 10.20 -4.74 23.09
CA GLY A 176 10.39 -3.42 23.73
C GLY A 176 10.22 -2.13 22.95
N ALA A 177 9.70 -2.12 21.72
CA ALA A 177 9.26 -0.86 21.12
C ALA A 177 7.94 -0.41 21.76
N THR A 178 7.95 0.74 22.44
CA THR A 178 6.77 1.33 23.07
C THR A 178 6.14 2.32 22.10
N LEU A 179 4.85 2.15 21.82
CA LEU A 179 4.07 3.13 21.06
C LEU A 179 4.18 4.50 21.73
N ASN A 180 4.66 5.50 20.99
CA ASN A 180 4.72 6.87 21.47
C ASN A 180 3.31 7.36 21.81
N GLY A 181 3.10 7.84 23.04
CA GLY A 181 1.78 8.26 23.54
C GLY A 181 1.17 9.45 22.80
N ASP A 182 1.98 10.24 22.08
CA ASP A 182 1.54 11.38 21.27
C ASP A 182 1.08 10.97 19.86
N TRP A 183 1.03 9.66 19.54
CA TRP A 183 0.60 9.16 18.23
C TRP A 183 -0.72 9.74 17.69
N PRO A 184 -1.73 10.15 18.51
CA PRO A 184 -2.93 10.79 17.97
C PRO A 184 -2.67 12.12 17.25
N ASN A 185 -1.53 12.78 17.48
CA ASN A 185 -1.10 13.99 16.78
C ASN A 185 -0.19 13.70 15.57
N ARG A 186 0.12 12.42 15.28
CA ARG A 186 0.85 11.98 14.10
C ARG A 186 0.19 10.74 13.52
N LEU A 187 -0.88 10.98 12.77
CA LEU A 187 -1.93 10.02 12.45
C LEU A 187 -2.30 10.06 10.97
N ALA A 188 -2.48 8.90 10.37
CA ALA A 188 -3.14 8.71 9.10
C ALA A 188 -4.44 7.93 9.31
N ARG A 189 -5.54 8.39 8.70
CA ARG A 189 -6.86 7.79 8.86
C ARG A 189 -7.52 7.59 7.50
N ALA A 190 -7.98 6.37 7.20
CA ALA A 190 -8.73 6.11 5.97
C ALA A 190 -10.07 6.86 5.97
N SER A 191 -10.49 7.34 4.81
CA SER A 191 -11.77 8.07 4.66
C SER A 191 -12.96 7.14 4.50
N ASP A 192 -12.86 6.14 3.62
CA ASP A 192 -13.83 5.04 3.49
C ASP A 192 -13.07 3.73 3.17
N VAL A 193 -13.71 2.59 3.41
CA VAL A 193 -13.21 1.26 3.08
C VAL A 193 -14.17 0.58 2.10
N VAL A 194 -13.66 0.09 0.96
CA VAL A 194 -14.46 -0.45 -0.13
C VAL A 194 -14.06 -1.89 -0.45
N ASP A 195 -15.05 -2.77 -0.60
CA ASP A 195 -14.86 -4.16 -0.99
C ASP A 195 -15.05 -4.34 -2.51
N LEU A 196 -13.94 -4.68 -3.16
CA LEU A 196 -13.81 -4.80 -4.60
C LEU A 196 -13.66 -6.25 -5.05
N THR A 197 -13.76 -7.20 -4.12
CA THR A 197 -13.51 -8.62 -4.37
C THR A 197 -14.39 -9.16 -5.51
N GLY A 198 -13.75 -9.69 -6.55
CA GLY A 198 -14.39 -10.29 -7.73
C GLY A 198 -14.91 -9.30 -8.76
N LYS A 199 -14.45 -8.05 -8.72
CA LYS A 199 -14.90 -6.99 -9.64
C LYS A 199 -13.70 -6.39 -10.38
N PRO A 200 -13.08 -7.11 -11.34
CA PRO A 200 -11.82 -6.66 -11.96
C PRO A 200 -11.91 -5.27 -12.61
N ASP A 201 -13.03 -4.93 -13.24
CA ASP A 201 -13.30 -3.60 -13.79
C ASP A 201 -13.27 -2.50 -12.71
N ARG A 202 -13.91 -2.76 -11.56
CA ARG A 202 -13.92 -1.83 -10.42
C ARG A 202 -12.58 -1.75 -9.70
N ILE A 203 -11.82 -2.84 -9.66
CA ILE A 203 -10.44 -2.82 -9.15
C ILE A 203 -9.58 -1.89 -10.01
N LYS A 204 -9.65 -2.01 -11.35
CA LYS A 204 -8.91 -1.14 -12.29
C LYS A 204 -9.33 0.33 -12.15
N GLU A 205 -10.64 0.59 -12.08
CA GLU A 205 -11.20 1.92 -11.86
C GLU A 205 -10.68 2.51 -10.54
N HIS A 206 -10.75 1.75 -9.45
CA HIS A 206 -10.30 2.18 -8.12
C HIS A 206 -8.81 2.51 -8.11
N ILE A 207 -7.97 1.63 -8.65
CA ILE A 207 -6.51 1.85 -8.71
C ILE A 207 -6.17 3.13 -9.46
N SER A 208 -6.81 3.37 -10.61
CA SER A 208 -6.55 4.55 -11.43
C SER A 208 -7.19 5.85 -10.92
N THR A 209 -8.12 5.77 -9.95
CA THR A 209 -8.87 6.92 -9.42
C THR A 209 -8.41 7.32 -8.02
N TYR A 210 -8.28 6.34 -7.12
CA TYR A 210 -8.01 6.57 -5.70
C TYR A 210 -6.62 6.10 -5.29
N GLY A 211 -6.06 5.09 -5.96
CA GLY A 211 -4.76 4.51 -5.62
C GLY A 211 -4.87 3.03 -5.28
N ALA A 212 -3.80 2.47 -4.70
CA ALA A 212 -3.65 1.03 -4.55
C ALA A 212 -4.78 0.35 -3.74
N VAL A 213 -4.91 -0.96 -3.95
CA VAL A 213 -5.82 -1.83 -3.16
C VAL A 213 -5.05 -3.00 -2.57
N THR A 214 -5.49 -3.56 -1.45
CA THR A 214 -4.93 -4.81 -0.93
C THR A 214 -5.46 -5.94 -1.78
N ALA A 215 -4.66 -6.97 -2.05
CA ALA A 215 -5.13 -8.22 -2.62
C ALA A 215 -4.51 -9.40 -1.89
N CYS A 216 -5.35 -10.31 -1.39
CA CYS A 216 -4.90 -11.60 -0.88
C CYS A 216 -4.95 -12.65 -1.99
N PHE A 217 -3.97 -13.55 -1.98
CA PHE A 217 -3.86 -14.64 -2.95
C PHE A 217 -3.23 -15.87 -2.27
N VAL A 218 -3.42 -17.02 -2.92
CA VAL A 218 -2.81 -18.28 -2.50
C VAL A 218 -1.38 -18.35 -3.01
N VAL A 219 -0.42 -18.52 -2.11
CA VAL A 219 0.98 -18.73 -2.47
C VAL A 219 1.21 -20.21 -2.74
N PHE A 220 1.85 -20.49 -3.86
CA PHE A 220 2.34 -21.82 -4.22
C PHE A 220 3.86 -21.86 -4.14
N ALA A 221 4.44 -23.05 -4.02
CA ALA A 221 5.89 -23.19 -3.81
C ALA A 221 6.76 -22.55 -4.92
N ASP A 222 6.27 -22.54 -6.16
CA ASP A 222 6.95 -21.92 -7.31
C ASP A 222 6.92 -20.38 -7.30
N PHE A 223 6.16 -19.76 -6.40
CA PHE A 223 6.16 -18.30 -6.24
C PHE A 223 7.40 -17.76 -5.50
N PHE A 224 7.95 -18.52 -4.55
CA PHE A 224 9.10 -18.07 -3.76
C PHE A 224 10.34 -17.69 -4.61
N PRO A 225 10.71 -18.46 -5.65
CA PRO A 225 11.82 -18.09 -6.52
C PRO A 225 11.47 -17.05 -7.59
N TYR A 226 10.25 -16.47 -7.62
CA TYR A 226 9.89 -15.48 -8.65
C TYR A 226 10.92 -14.34 -8.73
N ARG A 227 11.34 -14.02 -9.95
CA ARG A 227 12.26 -12.92 -10.26
C ARG A 227 11.64 -11.86 -11.17
N SER A 228 11.05 -12.26 -12.30
CA SER A 228 10.52 -11.29 -13.27
C SER A 228 9.51 -11.92 -14.23
N GLY A 229 8.86 -11.09 -15.05
CA GLY A 229 7.81 -11.51 -15.99
C GLY A 229 6.44 -11.60 -15.32
N VAL A 230 5.45 -12.16 -16.02
CA VAL A 230 4.08 -12.30 -15.49
C VAL A 230 3.90 -13.68 -14.87
N TYR A 231 3.97 -13.74 -13.55
CA TYR A 231 3.77 -14.95 -12.77
C TYR A 231 2.41 -15.58 -13.07
N ARG A 232 2.46 -16.87 -13.38
CA ARG A 232 1.34 -17.80 -13.47
C ARG A 232 1.80 -19.08 -12.80
N HIS A 233 1.01 -19.59 -11.88
CA HIS A 233 1.37 -20.81 -11.16
C HIS A 233 1.46 -21.99 -12.14
N VAL A 234 2.50 -22.81 -12.02
CA VAL A 234 2.77 -23.96 -12.89
C VAL A 234 3.02 -25.23 -12.07
N THR A 235 3.68 -25.13 -10.92
CA THR A 235 4.08 -26.31 -10.13
C THR A 235 4.19 -26.02 -8.64
N GLY A 236 4.29 -27.07 -7.83
CA GLY A 236 4.37 -26.95 -6.37
C GLY A 236 3.00 -26.87 -5.69
N GLY A 237 2.96 -27.22 -4.41
CA GLY A 237 1.73 -27.23 -3.62
C GLY A 237 1.32 -25.86 -3.11
N GLU A 238 0.09 -25.76 -2.60
CA GLU A 238 -0.39 -24.62 -1.80
C GLU A 238 0.45 -24.52 -0.51
N GLU A 239 0.99 -23.33 -0.25
CA GLU A 239 1.86 -23.06 0.90
C GLU A 239 1.18 -22.19 1.97
N GLY A 240 0.19 -21.37 1.58
CA GLY A 240 -0.58 -20.52 2.48
C GLY A 240 -1.16 -19.29 1.80
N GLY A 241 -1.78 -18.41 2.60
CA GLY A 241 -2.33 -17.15 2.13
C GLY A 241 -1.39 -15.98 2.35
N HIS A 242 -1.28 -15.08 1.37
CA HIS A 242 -0.46 -13.88 1.45
C HIS A 242 -1.20 -12.65 0.95
N CYS A 243 -0.87 -11.47 1.48
CA CYS A 243 -1.49 -10.20 1.12
C CYS A 243 -0.45 -9.22 0.57
N VAL A 244 -0.77 -8.59 -0.56
CA VAL A 244 0.07 -7.60 -1.26
C VAL A 244 -0.73 -6.33 -1.55
N SER A 245 -0.06 -5.29 -2.05
CA SER A 245 -0.70 -4.06 -2.52
C SER A 245 -0.67 -4.01 -4.04
N LEU A 246 -1.84 -4.06 -4.70
CA LEU A 246 -1.95 -3.85 -6.14
C LEU A 246 -1.82 -2.35 -6.44
N VAL A 247 -0.73 -1.99 -7.10
CA VAL A 247 -0.39 -0.60 -7.44
C VAL A 247 -0.62 -0.28 -8.93
N GLY A 248 -0.95 -1.28 -9.73
CA GLY A 248 -1.14 -1.11 -11.17
C GLY A 248 -1.62 -2.37 -11.87
N TYR A 249 -1.76 -2.27 -13.18
CA TYR A 249 -2.20 -3.33 -14.08
C TYR A 249 -1.83 -3.02 -15.53
N ASP A 250 -1.80 -4.05 -16.36
CA ASP A 250 -1.55 -3.94 -17.80
C ASP A 250 -2.38 -4.99 -18.55
N ASP A 251 -3.34 -4.53 -19.36
CA ASP A 251 -4.22 -5.39 -20.16
C ASP A 251 -3.48 -6.12 -21.29
N ALA A 252 -2.44 -5.51 -21.87
CA ALA A 252 -1.68 -6.12 -22.95
C ALA A 252 -0.83 -7.29 -22.43
N GLN A 253 -0.32 -7.18 -21.20
CA GLN A 253 0.37 -8.28 -20.50
C GLN A 253 -0.59 -9.22 -19.76
N GLY A 254 -1.85 -8.81 -19.57
CA GLY A 254 -2.86 -9.54 -18.83
C GLY A 254 -2.49 -9.74 -17.37
N CYS A 255 -2.01 -8.68 -16.69
CA CYS A 255 -1.45 -8.78 -15.34
C CYS A 255 -1.80 -7.64 -14.40
N TRP A 256 -1.80 -7.95 -13.11
CA TRP A 256 -1.72 -6.99 -12.00
C TRP A 256 -0.27 -6.73 -11.63
N ILE A 257 0.03 -5.50 -11.19
CA ILE A 257 1.33 -5.10 -10.65
C ILE A 257 1.18 -4.95 -9.14
N ALA A 258 1.92 -5.73 -8.37
CA ALA A 258 1.81 -5.76 -6.91
C ALA A 258 3.14 -5.45 -6.23
N LYS A 259 3.08 -4.61 -5.19
CA LYS A 259 4.16 -4.40 -4.22
C LYS A 259 4.11 -5.50 -3.16
N ASN A 260 5.22 -6.21 -2.97
CA ASN A 260 5.36 -7.24 -1.96
C ASN A 260 6.02 -6.71 -0.67
N SER A 261 6.10 -7.54 0.36
CA SER A 261 6.60 -7.22 1.70
C SER A 261 7.75 -8.12 2.15
N TRP A 262 8.56 -8.60 1.20
CA TRP A 262 9.69 -9.52 1.42
C TRP A 262 11.05 -8.88 1.09
N GLY A 263 11.11 -7.55 1.13
CA GLY A 263 12.30 -6.78 0.78
C GLY A 263 12.52 -6.63 -0.73
N SER A 264 13.36 -5.66 -1.10
CA SER A 264 13.65 -5.32 -2.50
C SER A 264 14.53 -6.35 -3.22
N GLY A 265 15.16 -7.27 -2.49
CA GLY A 265 15.95 -8.36 -3.05
C GLY A 265 15.13 -9.54 -3.59
N TRP A 266 13.81 -9.51 -3.44
CA TRP A 266 12.88 -10.50 -3.99
C TRP A 266 12.13 -9.94 -5.21
N GLY A 267 11.88 -10.77 -6.23
CA GLY A 267 11.12 -10.35 -7.42
C GLY A 267 11.78 -9.23 -8.22
N ASP A 268 10.94 -8.41 -8.88
CA ASP A 268 11.36 -7.26 -9.69
C ASP A 268 11.53 -6.04 -8.77
N GLY A 269 12.61 -6.04 -7.99
CA GLY A 269 12.90 -4.98 -7.02
C GLY A 269 11.89 -4.91 -5.86
N GLY A 270 11.32 -6.04 -5.45
CA GLY A 270 10.25 -6.12 -4.45
C GLY A 270 8.83 -6.16 -5.02
N PHE A 271 8.69 -6.11 -6.34
CA PHE A 271 7.41 -6.16 -7.03
C PHE A 271 7.21 -7.48 -7.76
N VAL A 272 5.95 -7.78 -8.07
CA VAL A 272 5.56 -8.90 -8.92
C VAL A 272 4.48 -8.47 -9.90
N ARG A 273 4.58 -8.99 -11.13
CA ARG A 273 3.45 -9.00 -12.05
C ARG A 273 2.81 -10.37 -11.99
N ILE A 274 1.52 -10.42 -11.70
CA ILE A 274 0.77 -11.67 -11.59
C ILE A 274 -0.39 -11.65 -12.58
N GLY A 275 -0.56 -12.77 -13.29
CA GLY A 275 -1.60 -12.89 -14.31
C GLY A 275 -2.99 -12.64 -13.75
N TYR A 276 -3.87 -12.07 -14.57
CA TYR A 276 -5.29 -11.99 -14.28
C TYR A 276 -5.88 -13.37 -14.00
N GLY A 277 -6.76 -13.46 -13.00
CA GLY A 277 -7.38 -14.70 -12.55
C GLY A 277 -6.41 -15.71 -11.92
N GLN A 278 -5.17 -15.34 -11.59
CA GLN A 278 -4.23 -16.29 -10.97
C GLN A 278 -4.38 -16.30 -9.45
N CYS A 279 -4.21 -17.49 -8.86
CA CYS A 279 -4.01 -17.69 -7.43
C CYS A 279 -5.07 -17.04 -6.52
N GLU A 280 -6.31 -16.89 -7.02
CA GLU A 280 -7.40 -16.21 -6.33
C GLU A 280 -7.19 -14.72 -6.01
N ILE A 281 -6.23 -14.05 -6.66
CA ILE A 281 -5.83 -12.68 -6.30
C ILE A 281 -6.96 -11.65 -6.42
N GLU A 282 -7.94 -11.90 -7.28
CA GLU A 282 -9.12 -11.03 -7.46
C GLU A 282 -10.35 -11.56 -6.71
N SER A 283 -10.40 -12.85 -6.42
CA SER A 283 -11.59 -13.57 -5.95
C SER A 283 -11.58 -13.84 -4.45
N TRP A 284 -10.45 -13.68 -3.76
CA TRP A 284 -10.38 -13.93 -2.33
C TRP A 284 -10.68 -12.71 -1.46
N GLN A 285 -9.78 -11.73 -1.41
CA GLN A 285 -9.97 -10.50 -0.62
C GLN A 285 -9.31 -9.33 -1.34
N VAL A 286 -10.13 -8.42 -1.90
CA VAL A 286 -9.64 -7.17 -2.51
C VAL A 286 -10.34 -5.97 -1.89
N VAL A 287 -9.57 -5.12 -1.22
CA VAL A 287 -10.09 -4.02 -0.41
C VAL A 287 -9.31 -2.75 -0.69
N GLY A 288 -10.01 -1.65 -0.93
CA GLY A 288 -9.42 -0.33 -1.16
C GLY A 288 -9.91 0.70 -0.16
N VAL A 289 -9.30 1.88 -0.21
CA VAL A 289 -9.79 3.09 0.47
C VAL A 289 -9.93 4.23 -0.55
N THR A 290 -10.83 5.18 -0.30
CA THR A 290 -11.14 6.30 -1.22
C THR A 290 -10.30 7.56 -0.94
N GLY A 291 -9.61 7.59 0.19
CA GLY A 291 -8.81 8.72 0.61
C GLY A 291 -8.21 8.46 1.98
N VAL A 292 -7.23 9.27 2.35
CA VAL A 292 -6.57 9.21 3.66
C VAL A 292 -6.45 10.63 4.19
N ARG A 293 -6.91 10.85 5.41
CA ARG A 293 -6.74 12.10 6.17
C ARG A 293 -5.45 12.00 6.96
N LEU A 294 -4.61 13.03 6.86
CA LEU A 294 -3.34 13.11 7.57
C LEU A 294 -3.45 14.18 8.64
N ARG A 295 -3.03 13.84 9.85
CA ARG A 295 -2.88 14.75 10.98
C ARG A 295 -1.45 14.64 11.49
N ALA A 296 -0.60 15.59 11.13
CA ALA A 296 0.82 15.57 11.48
C ALA A 296 1.46 16.95 11.26
N TRP A 297 2.58 17.18 11.93
CA TRP A 297 3.57 18.16 11.49
C TRP A 297 4.08 17.78 10.10
N THR A 298 4.21 18.78 9.23
CA THR A 298 4.99 18.62 8.00
C THR A 298 6.45 18.33 8.35
N GLY A 299 7.21 17.83 7.39
CA GLY A 299 8.65 18.05 7.41
C GLY A 299 8.96 19.54 7.28
N THR A 300 10.25 19.85 7.29
CA THR A 300 10.74 21.19 7.00
C THR A 300 10.49 21.51 5.53
N ALA A 301 9.72 22.56 5.23
CA ALA A 301 9.33 22.93 3.87
C ALA A 301 9.60 24.41 3.58
N ARG A 302 9.87 24.74 2.31
CA ARG A 302 9.87 26.13 1.84
C ARG A 302 8.45 26.58 1.54
N VAL A 303 8.14 27.83 1.85
CA VAL A 303 6.90 28.48 1.41
C VAL A 303 7.09 28.99 -0.01
N LEU A 304 6.41 28.38 -0.99
CA LEU A 304 6.54 28.75 -2.41
C LEU A 304 5.42 29.70 -2.86
N GLY A 305 4.25 29.61 -2.24
CA GLY A 305 3.05 30.37 -2.63
C GLY A 305 2.21 30.78 -1.43
N LEU A 306 1.52 31.91 -1.54
CA LEU A 306 0.56 32.41 -0.55
C LEU A 306 -0.61 33.04 -1.29
N TRP A 307 -1.81 32.87 -0.77
CA TRP A 307 -3.03 33.46 -1.33
C TRP A 307 -4.03 33.78 -0.21
N SER A 308 -4.76 34.88 -0.35
CA SER A 308 -5.91 35.25 0.48
C SER A 308 -6.80 36.22 -0.30
N ASP A 309 -8.09 36.23 -0.03
CA ASP A 309 -9.08 37.11 -0.67
C ASP A 309 -9.75 38.09 0.33
N GLY A 310 -9.22 38.21 1.54
CA GLY A 310 -9.77 39.09 2.58
C GLY A 310 -11.07 38.56 3.23
N ALA A 311 -11.59 37.41 2.81
CA ALA A 311 -12.67 36.73 3.52
C ALA A 311 -12.17 36.09 4.82
N GLU A 312 -13.04 36.02 5.82
CA GLU A 312 -12.70 35.46 7.14
C GLU A 312 -12.17 34.03 7.03
N ARG A 313 -11.00 33.80 7.64
CA ARG A 313 -10.33 32.49 7.67
C ARG A 313 -10.14 31.85 6.29
N ASN A 314 -9.92 32.69 5.27
CA ASN A 314 -9.61 32.27 3.90
C ASN A 314 -8.23 32.76 3.45
N ALA A 315 -7.22 32.05 3.93
CA ALA A 315 -5.84 32.21 3.50
C ALA A 315 -5.24 30.83 3.24
N TRP A 316 -4.31 30.76 2.32
CA TRP A 316 -3.73 29.52 1.82
C TRP A 316 -2.22 29.68 1.64
N THR A 317 -1.49 28.61 1.93
CA THR A 317 -0.04 28.52 1.71
C THR A 317 0.27 27.34 0.82
N TYR A 318 1.22 27.50 -0.10
CA TYR A 318 1.79 26.41 -0.88
C TYR A 318 3.15 26.06 -0.27
N LEU A 319 3.23 24.88 0.30
CA LEU A 319 4.45 24.33 0.87
C LEU A 319 5.12 23.40 -0.14
N GLU A 320 6.45 23.53 -0.29
CA GLU A 320 7.26 22.60 -1.08
C GLU A 320 6.95 21.15 -0.68
N ASN A 321 6.74 20.26 -1.66
CA ASN A 321 6.33 18.85 -1.52
C ASN A 321 4.95 18.57 -0.91
N TYR A 322 4.35 19.52 -0.18
CA TYR A 322 3.04 19.37 0.47
C TYR A 322 1.90 20.12 -0.26
N GLY A 323 2.19 20.99 -1.22
CA GLY A 323 1.18 21.71 -2.00
C GLY A 323 0.34 22.70 -1.18
N TRP A 324 -0.86 23.00 -1.69
CA TRP A 324 -1.77 23.98 -1.09
C TRP A 324 -2.41 23.48 0.21
N HIS A 325 -2.30 24.29 1.25
CA HIS A 325 -2.90 24.09 2.56
C HIS A 325 -3.68 25.32 2.99
N ARG A 326 -4.86 25.11 3.57
CA ARG A 326 -5.67 26.20 4.11
C ARG A 326 -5.12 26.61 5.48
N LEU A 327 -4.88 27.90 5.67
CA LEU A 327 -4.60 28.50 6.97
C LEU A 327 -5.95 28.85 7.60
N ALA A 328 -6.39 28.07 8.59
CA ALA A 328 -7.66 28.35 9.28
C ALA A 328 -7.46 28.79 10.74
N GLY A 329 -6.41 28.32 11.42
CA GLY A 329 -6.13 28.68 12.82
C GLY A 329 -7.31 28.42 13.77
N THR A 330 -7.16 28.78 15.06
CA THR A 330 -8.27 28.75 16.04
C THR A 330 -9.02 30.08 16.15
N SER A 331 -8.49 31.15 15.54
CA SER A 331 -9.11 32.48 15.46
C SER A 331 -8.53 33.27 14.28
N ASP A 332 -9.19 34.38 13.90
CA ASP A 332 -8.75 35.26 12.81
C ASP A 332 -7.39 35.89 13.10
N GLN A 333 -7.09 36.13 14.39
CA GLN A 333 -5.79 36.61 14.84
C GLN A 333 -4.70 35.55 14.64
N VAL A 334 -4.98 34.29 14.97
CA VAL A 334 -4.04 33.18 14.75
C VAL A 334 -3.79 32.99 13.26
N GLN A 335 -4.85 33.04 12.45
CA GLN A 335 -4.72 32.95 11.00
C GLN A 335 -3.86 34.08 10.41
N SER A 336 -4.14 35.33 10.78
CA SER A 336 -3.39 36.51 10.31
C SER A 336 -1.92 36.44 10.74
N THR A 337 -1.66 35.93 11.95
CA THR A 337 -0.31 35.72 12.47
C THR A 337 0.43 34.67 11.64
N MET A 338 -0.19 33.52 11.36
CA MET A 338 0.40 32.48 10.51
C MET A 338 0.68 32.98 9.09
N LEU A 339 -0.27 33.71 8.48
CA LEU A 339 -0.08 34.30 7.16
C LEU A 339 1.12 35.26 7.13
N THR A 340 1.25 36.09 8.17
CA THR A 340 2.38 37.02 8.33
C THR A 340 3.71 36.27 8.48
N GLN A 341 3.75 35.24 9.33
CA GLN A 341 4.94 34.40 9.55
C GLN A 341 5.37 33.69 8.26
N MET A 342 4.43 33.09 7.53
CA MET A 342 4.69 32.41 6.26
C MET A 342 5.18 33.39 5.18
N THR A 343 4.63 34.61 5.16
CA THR A 343 5.09 35.68 4.25
C THR A 343 6.53 36.07 4.53
N ALA A 344 6.86 36.32 5.80
CA ALA A 344 8.22 36.65 6.21
C ALA A 344 9.20 35.50 5.92
N ALA A 345 8.80 34.26 6.18
CA ALA A 345 9.60 33.08 5.88
C ALA A 345 9.90 32.96 4.38
N LYS A 346 8.88 33.12 3.53
CA LYS A 346 9.03 33.12 2.07
C LYS A 346 10.01 34.20 1.59
N VAL A 347 9.85 35.44 2.05
CA VAL A 347 10.73 36.57 1.66
C VAL A 347 12.17 36.34 2.11
N ALA A 348 12.37 35.80 3.30
CA ALA A 348 13.70 35.50 3.85
C ALA A 348 14.30 34.17 3.34
N GLY A 349 13.55 33.37 2.57
CA GLY A 349 13.97 32.03 2.16
C GLY A 349 14.13 31.03 3.33
N ARG A 350 13.50 31.32 4.47
CA ARG A 350 13.52 30.46 5.67
C ARG A 350 12.57 29.28 5.47
N GLN A 351 12.93 28.15 6.08
CA GLN A 351 12.06 26.99 6.07
C GLN A 351 11.05 27.06 7.23
N VAL A 352 9.92 26.38 7.05
CA VAL A 352 8.85 26.30 8.04
C VAL A 352 8.49 24.87 8.34
N ASN A 353 7.86 24.66 9.49
CA ASN A 353 7.13 23.46 9.82
C ASN A 353 5.67 23.83 10.13
N ALA A 354 4.71 23.09 9.61
CA ALA A 354 3.29 23.37 9.81
C ALA A 354 2.59 22.15 10.40
N PHE A 355 1.82 22.34 11.47
CA PHE A 355 0.92 21.28 11.93
C PHE A 355 -0.31 21.28 11.03
N THR A 356 -0.56 20.13 10.42
CA THR A 356 -1.68 19.93 9.51
C THR A 356 -2.69 18.96 10.10
N ASP A 357 -3.97 19.27 9.98
CA ASP A 357 -5.06 18.33 10.17
C ASP A 357 -5.94 18.35 8.91
N ASN A 358 -5.80 17.30 8.10
CA ASN A 358 -6.51 17.08 6.85
C ASN A 358 -6.47 18.28 5.88
N GLY A 359 -5.27 18.83 5.65
CA GLY A 359 -5.06 19.96 4.73
C GLY A 359 -5.32 21.34 5.35
N VAL A 360 -5.69 21.39 6.63
CA VAL A 360 -5.81 22.63 7.40
C VAL A 360 -4.59 22.81 8.29
N VAL A 361 -3.94 23.96 8.18
CA VAL A 361 -2.85 24.38 9.05
C VAL A 361 -3.42 25.20 10.20
N ASP A 362 -3.16 24.75 11.43
CA ASP A 362 -3.54 25.46 12.65
C ASP A 362 -2.36 26.10 13.39
N THR A 363 -1.14 25.61 13.14
CA THR A 363 0.09 26.02 13.82
C THR A 363 1.25 26.02 12.85
N VAL A 364 2.12 27.03 12.95
CA VAL A 364 3.32 27.17 12.12
C VAL A 364 4.53 27.48 13.00
N TYR A 365 5.66 26.86 12.69
CA TYR A 365 6.97 27.17 13.25
C TYR A 365 7.91 27.63 12.12
N VAL A 366 8.63 28.73 12.33
CA VAL A 366 9.59 29.28 11.35
C VAL A 366 10.99 29.15 11.95
N TYR A 367 11.89 28.46 11.24
CA TYR A 367 13.28 28.22 11.68
C TYR A 367 14.18 29.39 11.43
#